data_AF-G3WT74-F1
#
_entry.id   AF-G3WT74-F1
#
_cell.length_a   1.000
_cell.length_b   1.000
_cell.length_c   1.000
_cell.angle_alpha   90.00
_cell.angle_beta   90.00
_cell.angle_gamma   90.00
#
_symmetry.space_group_name_H-M   'P 1'
#
loop_
_entity.id
_entity.type
_entity.pdbx_description
1 polymer ?
#
loop_
_entity_poly.entity_id
_entity_poly.type
_entity_poly.pdbx_seq_one_letter_code
_entity_poly.pdbx_strand_id
1 'polypeptide(L)'
;MGIDKPDVRFVIHHSMSKSMENYYQESGRAGRDDLKADCILYSGFGDIFRISTMVVMENVGQQKLYEMVSYCHNMHKCRRMLIAQHFDEVWNSAACNKMCDNCCKDISFEKKNVTDYCRDLIKILKHAEKLNEKLTPLKLIDAWMGKGVAKLRVSDVVSPKLPRDELEKIIVHFILQQYLKEDFSFTAYATISYLKIGPKAHLLNNEEHIITMKVKKSTKGFFKVELPQVSNSEAERKMEEKYSANFQNIDVKMCGNMLKRPHSETTKAKKRKLDNSVD
;
A
#
# COMPACT_ATOMS: atom_id res chain seq x y z
N MET A 1 -20.08 18.47 6.63
CA MET A 1 -20.26 19.42 7.76
C MET A 1 -21.32 18.86 8.69
N GLY A 2 -21.25 19.13 10.01
CA GLY A 2 -22.35 18.81 10.95
C GLY A 2 -22.24 17.53 11.78
N ILE A 3 -21.10 16.83 11.82
CA ILE A 3 -20.88 15.75 12.80
C ILE A 3 -20.17 16.35 14.00
N ASP A 4 -20.88 16.41 15.13
CA ASP A 4 -20.38 16.87 16.42
C ASP A 4 -20.65 15.86 17.54
N LYS A 5 -20.51 14.56 17.21
CA LYS A 5 -20.56 13.49 18.20
C LYS A 5 -19.21 13.46 18.93
N PRO A 6 -19.16 13.71 20.26
CA PRO A 6 -17.89 13.83 20.98
C PRO A 6 -17.17 12.47 21.13
N ASP A 7 -17.95 11.39 21.27
CA ASP A 7 -17.53 10.06 21.70
C ASP A 7 -17.20 9.09 20.54
N VAL A 8 -16.74 9.61 19.40
CA VAL A 8 -16.32 8.76 18.27
C VAL A 8 -14.95 8.12 18.57
N ARG A 9 -14.92 6.80 18.76
CA ARG A 9 -13.71 6.05 19.16
C ARG A 9 -12.79 5.62 18.02
N PHE A 10 -13.31 5.51 16.82
CA PHE A 10 -12.48 5.19 15.67
C PHE A 10 -12.99 5.84 14.40
N VAL A 11 -12.05 6.20 13.52
CA VAL A 11 -12.33 6.58 12.15
C VAL A 11 -11.46 5.72 11.24
N ILE A 12 -12.11 4.96 10.37
CA ILE A 12 -11.45 4.05 9.43
C ILE A 12 -11.61 4.60 8.02
N HIS A 13 -10.49 4.89 7.36
CA HIS A 13 -10.45 5.23 5.95
C HIS A 13 -10.24 3.94 5.16
N HIS A 14 -11.28 3.49 4.47
CA HIS A 14 -11.21 2.33 3.57
C HIS A 14 -10.27 2.57 2.39
N SER A 15 -10.20 3.81 1.92
CA SER A 15 -9.30 4.27 0.87
C SER A 15 -8.69 5.59 1.30
N MET A 16 -7.51 5.93 0.79
CA MET A 16 -6.84 7.19 1.13
C MET A 16 -7.68 8.41 0.72
N SER A 17 -7.57 9.50 1.48
CA SER A 17 -8.21 10.78 1.14
C SER A 17 -7.54 11.44 -0.07
N LYS A 18 -8.19 12.46 -0.65
CA LYS A 18 -7.65 13.20 -1.81
C LYS A 18 -6.41 14.04 -1.48
N SER A 19 -6.28 14.46 -0.22
CA SER A 19 -5.21 15.33 0.26
C SER A 19 -4.99 15.15 1.76
N MET A 20 -3.89 15.72 2.26
CA MET A 20 -3.59 15.74 3.70
C MET A 20 -4.61 16.54 4.50
N GLU A 21 -5.15 17.64 3.96
CA GLU A 21 -6.16 18.46 4.66
C GLU A 21 -7.48 17.70 4.82
N ASN A 22 -7.91 16.99 3.78
CA ASN A 22 -9.10 16.14 3.84
C ASN A 22 -8.92 15.04 4.89
N TYR A 23 -7.78 14.34 4.87
CA TYR A 23 -7.50 13.31 5.86
C TYR A 23 -7.49 13.87 7.29
N TYR A 24 -6.87 15.04 7.50
CA TYR A 24 -6.84 15.69 8.81
C TYR A 24 -8.26 16.06 9.30
N GLN A 25 -9.09 16.65 8.42
CA GLN A 25 -10.46 17.01 8.76
C GLN A 25 -11.37 15.79 8.99
N GLU A 26 -11.19 14.72 8.21
CA GLU A 26 -11.97 13.48 8.30
C GLU A 26 -11.60 12.69 9.56
N SER A 27 -10.30 12.49 9.82
CA SER A 27 -9.80 11.79 11.01
C SER A 27 -10.02 12.58 12.30
N GLY A 28 -9.99 13.92 12.27
CA GLY A 28 -10.29 14.81 13.40
C GLY A 28 -11.74 14.79 13.88
N ARG A 29 -12.58 13.91 13.33
CA ARG A 29 -13.91 13.59 13.88
C ARG A 29 -13.85 12.60 15.04
N ALA A 30 -12.73 11.88 15.21
CA ALA A 30 -12.50 10.98 16.34
C ALA A 30 -12.08 11.75 17.60
N GLY A 31 -12.48 11.29 18.78
CA GLY A 31 -11.88 11.75 20.04
C GLY A 31 -12.13 13.21 20.42
N ARG A 32 -13.32 13.75 20.16
CA ARG A 32 -13.67 15.15 20.50
C ARG A 32 -13.97 15.37 21.99
N ASP A 33 -14.05 14.30 22.76
CA ASP A 33 -14.08 14.25 24.22
C ASP A 33 -12.67 14.20 24.84
N ASP A 34 -11.61 14.41 24.04
CA ASP A 34 -10.19 14.34 24.42
C ASP A 34 -9.72 12.97 24.94
N LEU A 35 -10.59 11.95 24.86
CA LEU A 35 -10.24 10.57 25.18
C LEU A 35 -9.56 9.89 23.98
N LYS A 36 -8.81 8.81 24.27
CA LYS A 36 -8.12 8.05 23.22
C LYS A 36 -9.11 7.57 22.15
N ALA A 37 -8.69 7.74 20.90
CA ALA A 37 -9.40 7.28 19.72
C ALA A 37 -8.40 6.89 18.62
N ASP A 38 -8.82 6.00 17.73
CA ASP A 38 -7.97 5.42 16.70
C ASP A 38 -8.33 5.92 15.30
N CYS A 39 -7.32 6.36 14.55
CA CYS A 39 -7.46 6.74 13.15
C CYS A 39 -6.66 5.75 12.29
N ILE A 40 -7.36 4.93 11.52
CA ILE A 40 -6.77 3.85 10.72
C ILE A 40 -7.00 4.17 9.24
N LEU A 41 -5.93 4.12 8.43
CA LEU A 41 -6.01 4.32 7.00
C LEU A 41 -5.50 3.10 6.25
N TYR A 42 -6.34 2.55 5.38
CA TYR A 42 -5.94 1.55 4.39
C TYR A 42 -5.51 2.26 3.10
N SER A 43 -4.32 1.91 2.61
CA SER A 43 -3.76 2.46 1.37
C SER A 43 -3.52 1.33 0.37
N GLY A 44 -4.25 1.37 -0.75
CA GLY A 44 -4.07 0.44 -1.86
C GLY A 44 -3.38 1.11 -3.05
N PHE A 45 -2.57 0.35 -3.79
CA PHE A 45 -1.92 0.85 -5.01
C PHE A 45 -2.92 1.35 -6.06
N GLY A 46 -4.04 0.64 -6.23
CA GLY A 46 -5.10 1.01 -7.18
C GLY A 46 -5.84 2.31 -6.80
N ASP A 47 -5.87 2.67 -5.51
CA ASP A 47 -6.56 3.88 -5.06
C ASP A 47 -5.89 5.15 -5.58
N ILE A 48 -4.56 5.12 -5.77
CA ILE A 48 -3.78 6.26 -6.28
C ILE A 48 -4.36 6.70 -7.63
N PHE A 49 -4.47 5.76 -8.56
CA PHE A 49 -4.92 6.04 -9.92
C PHE A 49 -6.41 6.35 -9.98
N ARG A 50 -7.21 5.69 -9.13
CA ARG A 50 -8.66 5.99 -9.03
C ARG A 50 -8.88 7.43 -8.58
N ILE A 51 -8.22 7.87 -7.51
CA ILE A 51 -8.37 9.23 -6.99
C ILE A 51 -7.73 10.25 -7.94
N SER A 52 -6.56 9.93 -8.52
CA SER A 52 -5.85 10.79 -9.48
C SER A 52 -6.74 11.16 -10.67
N THR A 53 -7.48 10.19 -11.23
CA THR A 53 -8.44 10.45 -12.32
C THR A 53 -9.63 11.32 -11.92
N MET A 54 -10.03 11.34 -10.65
CA MET A 54 -11.11 12.20 -10.14
C MET A 54 -10.66 13.64 -9.88
N VAL A 55 -9.39 13.85 -9.56
CA VAL A 55 -8.83 15.17 -9.24
C VAL A 55 -8.06 15.80 -10.42
N VAL A 56 -8.09 15.18 -11.60
CA VAL A 56 -7.35 15.62 -12.80
C VAL A 56 -7.72 17.03 -13.26
N MET A 57 -8.95 17.47 -12.99
CA MET A 57 -9.42 18.82 -13.35
C MET A 57 -9.13 19.87 -12.26
N GLU A 58 -8.63 19.45 -11.09
CA GLU A 58 -8.26 20.35 -10.01
C GLU A 58 -6.82 20.83 -10.22
N ASN A 59 -6.57 22.15 -10.21
CA ASN A 59 -5.27 22.75 -10.54
C ASN A 59 -4.06 22.12 -9.81
N VAL A 60 -4.25 21.80 -8.53
CA VAL A 60 -3.22 21.18 -7.66
C VAL A 60 -3.66 19.82 -7.11
N GLY A 61 -4.70 19.21 -7.70
CA GLY A 61 -5.30 17.98 -7.20
C GLY A 61 -4.30 16.82 -7.17
N GLN A 62 -3.54 16.65 -8.26
CA GLN A 62 -2.54 15.58 -8.34
C GLN A 62 -1.37 15.79 -7.35
N GLN A 63 -0.93 17.04 -7.17
CA GLN A 63 0.12 17.36 -6.20
C GLN A 63 -0.32 17.00 -4.78
N LYS A 64 -1.52 17.44 -4.38
CA LYS A 64 -2.11 17.15 -3.06
C LYS A 64 -2.30 15.64 -2.82
N LEU A 65 -2.71 14.91 -3.86
CA LEU A 65 -2.80 13.46 -3.79
C LEU A 65 -1.42 12.83 -3.56
N TYR A 66 -0.39 13.27 -4.27
CA TYR A 66 0.97 12.74 -4.08
C TYR A 66 1.54 13.04 -2.70
N GLU A 67 1.19 14.16 -2.07
CA GLU A 67 1.49 14.42 -0.66
C GLU A 67 0.84 13.38 0.26
N MET A 68 -0.45 13.07 0.03
CA MET A 68 -1.16 12.02 0.77
C MET A 68 -0.57 10.62 0.53
N VAL A 69 -0.17 10.30 -0.69
CA VAL A 69 0.50 9.03 -1.03
C VAL A 69 1.86 8.94 -0.34
N SER A 70 2.62 10.03 -0.30
CA SER A 70 3.89 10.15 0.43
C SER A 70 3.69 9.90 1.93
N TYR A 71 2.64 10.46 2.54
CA TYR A 71 2.25 10.16 3.92
C TYR A 71 1.99 8.66 4.12
N CYS A 72 1.18 8.03 3.26
CA CYS A 72 0.86 6.60 3.36
C CYS A 72 2.11 5.71 3.28
N HIS A 73 3.05 6.03 2.39
CA HIS A 73 4.27 5.25 2.16
C HIS A 73 5.40 5.58 3.14
N ASN A 74 5.26 6.60 3.98
CA ASN A 74 6.28 6.92 4.97
C ASN A 74 6.22 5.95 6.17
N MET A 75 7.28 5.16 6.33
CA MET A 75 7.38 4.16 7.38
C MET A 75 8.23 4.58 8.59
N HIS A 76 8.89 5.74 8.55
CA HIS A 76 9.98 6.08 9.48
C HIS A 76 9.83 7.41 10.19
N LYS A 77 9.08 8.37 9.63
CA LYS A 77 8.78 9.64 10.29
C LYS A 77 7.51 9.51 11.14
N CYS A 78 7.48 10.21 12.27
CA CYS A 78 6.28 10.36 13.10
C CYS A 78 5.10 10.89 12.26
N ARG A 79 3.90 10.32 12.43
CA ARG A 79 2.70 10.75 11.70
C ARG A 79 2.33 12.21 11.98
N ARG A 80 2.44 12.66 13.24
CA ARG A 80 2.18 14.06 13.64
C ARG A 80 3.20 15.03 13.05
N MET A 81 4.47 14.64 12.97
CA MET A 81 5.49 15.45 12.31
C MET A 81 5.21 15.65 10.82
N LEU A 82 4.73 14.61 10.13
CA LEU A 82 4.37 14.73 8.71
C LEU A 82 3.16 15.67 8.50
N ILE A 83 2.18 15.62 9.40
CA ILE A 83 1.02 16.54 9.39
C ILE A 83 1.48 17.96 9.68
N ALA A 84 2.29 18.18 10.72
CA ALA A 84 2.83 19.50 11.06
C ALA A 84 3.66 20.10 9.91
N GLN A 85 4.48 19.29 9.23
CA GLN A 85 5.22 19.71 8.03
C GLN A 85 4.32 20.17 6.89
N HIS A 86 3.10 19.62 6.78
CA HIS A 86 2.12 20.01 5.75
C HIS A 86 1.47 21.36 6.06
N PHE A 87 1.23 21.65 7.34
CA PHE A 87 0.62 22.91 7.80
C PHE A 87 1.64 23.98 8.18
N ASP A 88 2.92 23.78 7.83
CA ASP A 88 4.04 24.66 8.17
C ASP A 88 4.16 24.96 9.68
N GLU A 89 3.79 23.98 10.52
CA GLU A 89 3.87 24.06 11.97
C GLU A 89 5.20 23.50 12.50
N VAL A 90 5.75 24.16 13.53
CA VAL A 90 6.95 23.69 14.23
C VAL A 90 6.57 22.59 15.21
N TRP A 91 7.04 21.36 14.97
CA TRP A 91 6.72 20.20 15.80
C TRP A 91 7.95 19.42 16.28
N ASN A 92 8.00 19.16 17.59
CA ASN A 92 8.98 18.24 18.18
C ASN A 92 8.46 16.80 18.15
N SER A 93 9.14 15.91 17.42
CA SER A 93 8.75 14.49 17.33
C SER A 93 8.63 13.78 18.68
N ALA A 94 9.39 14.20 19.70
CA ALA A 94 9.32 13.61 21.04
C ALA A 94 7.93 13.78 21.69
N ALA A 95 7.20 14.85 21.37
CA ALA A 95 5.87 15.14 21.90
C ALA A 95 4.76 14.19 21.36
N CYS A 96 5.09 13.29 20.43
CA CYS A 96 4.15 12.28 19.94
C CYS A 96 3.80 11.23 21.01
N ASN A 97 4.66 10.99 22.00
CA ASN A 97 4.40 10.07 23.12
C ASN A 97 3.94 8.66 22.68
N LYS A 98 4.55 8.11 21.61
CA LYS A 98 4.18 6.81 21.01
C LYS A 98 2.69 6.70 20.62
N MET A 99 2.06 7.80 20.22
CA MET A 99 0.67 7.82 19.78
C MET A 99 0.51 7.68 18.25
N CYS A 100 1.46 7.04 17.56
CA CYS A 100 1.31 6.67 16.15
C CYS A 100 2.12 5.41 15.82
N ASP A 101 1.70 4.71 14.77
CA ASP A 101 2.28 3.43 14.34
C ASP A 101 3.80 3.48 14.12
N ASN A 102 4.30 4.55 13.49
CA ASN A 102 5.74 4.71 13.23
C ASN A 102 6.56 4.98 14.50
N CYS A 103 5.98 5.63 15.52
CA CYS A 103 6.66 5.87 16.81
C CYS A 103 6.61 4.65 17.74
N CYS A 104 5.68 3.72 17.53
CA CYS A 104 5.59 2.47 18.28
C CYS A 104 6.53 1.37 17.77
N LYS A 105 6.99 1.49 16.53
CA LYS A 105 7.82 0.48 15.86
C LYS A 105 9.30 0.72 16.17
N ASP A 106 9.98 -0.29 16.71
CA ASP A 106 11.43 -0.34 16.75
C ASP A 106 11.95 -1.08 15.51
N ILE A 107 11.99 -0.36 14.38
CA ILE A 107 12.42 -0.91 13.10
C ILE A 107 13.60 -0.11 12.60
N SER A 108 14.69 -0.81 12.27
CA SER A 108 15.82 -0.20 11.57
C SER A 108 15.54 -0.15 10.06
N PHE A 109 15.98 0.94 9.44
CA PHE A 109 15.82 1.18 8.00
C PHE A 109 17.19 1.20 7.33
N GLU A 110 17.24 0.68 6.12
CA GLU A 110 18.41 0.79 5.24
C GLU A 110 18.03 1.45 3.92
N LYS A 111 19.00 2.07 3.25
CA LYS A 111 18.82 2.63 1.91
C LYS A 111 19.12 1.53 0.90
N LYS A 112 18.11 1.11 0.14
CA LYS A 112 18.26 0.17 -0.96
C LYS A 112 18.42 0.93 -2.27
N ASN A 113 19.43 0.57 -3.06
CA ASN A 113 19.55 1.04 -4.44
C ASN A 113 18.46 0.37 -5.29
N VAL A 114 17.63 1.18 -5.94
CA VAL A 114 16.52 0.74 -6.80
C VAL A 114 16.66 1.26 -8.23
N THR A 115 17.84 1.74 -8.61
CA THR A 115 18.11 2.38 -9.92
C THR A 115 17.81 1.43 -11.08
N ASP A 116 18.27 0.19 -11.00
CA ASP A 116 18.10 -0.79 -12.07
C ASP A 116 16.63 -1.12 -12.33
N TYR A 117 15.82 -1.18 -11.26
CA TYR A 117 14.37 -1.32 -11.39
C TYR A 117 13.73 -0.17 -12.17
N CYS A 118 14.23 1.06 -11.97
CA CYS A 118 13.77 2.22 -12.74
C CYS A 118 14.16 2.10 -14.22
N ARG A 119 15.41 1.70 -14.50
CA ARG A 119 15.91 1.48 -15.87
C ARG A 119 15.09 0.41 -16.58
N ASP A 120 14.76 -0.69 -15.91
CA ASP A 120 13.96 -1.78 -16.46
C ASP A 120 12.51 -1.36 -16.77
N LEU A 121 11.86 -0.64 -15.86
CA LEU A 121 10.52 -0.09 -16.12
C LEU A 121 10.53 0.89 -17.30
N ILE A 122 11.56 1.72 -17.42
CA ILE A 122 11.72 2.62 -18.57
C ILE A 122 11.92 1.84 -19.87
N LYS A 123 12.69 0.74 -19.88
CA LYS A 123 12.82 -0.13 -21.06
C LYS A 123 11.46 -0.67 -21.50
N ILE A 124 10.64 -1.14 -20.55
CA ILE A 124 9.28 -1.63 -20.83
C ILE A 124 8.41 -0.51 -21.42
N LEU A 125 8.44 0.69 -20.83
CA LEU A 125 7.66 1.84 -21.31
C LEU A 125 8.11 2.29 -22.72
N LYS A 126 9.41 2.37 -22.98
CA LYS A 126 9.96 2.69 -24.32
C LYS A 126 9.57 1.63 -25.35
N HIS A 127 9.58 0.36 -24.96
CA HIS A 127 9.16 -0.74 -25.83
C HIS A 127 7.66 -0.65 -26.18
N ALA A 128 6.80 -0.39 -25.19
CA ALA A 128 5.38 -0.20 -25.42
C ALA A 128 5.09 1.02 -26.32
N GLU A 129 5.82 2.12 -26.14
CA GLU A 129 5.71 3.31 -27.00
C GLU A 129 6.06 3.00 -28.46
N LYS A 130 7.13 2.24 -28.72
CA LYS A 130 7.48 1.77 -30.08
C LYS A 130 6.39 0.91 -30.72
N LEU A 131 5.61 0.20 -29.91
CA LEU A 131 4.47 -0.61 -30.35
C LEU A 131 3.16 0.18 -30.44
N ASN A 132 3.18 1.50 -30.17
CA ASN A 132 2.00 2.35 -30.04
C ASN A 132 0.99 1.85 -28.98
N GLU A 133 1.49 1.25 -27.90
CA GLU A 133 0.69 0.70 -26.81
C GLU A 133 0.77 1.58 -25.55
N LYS A 134 -0.37 1.86 -24.92
CA LYS A 134 -0.44 2.55 -23.63
C LYS A 134 -0.49 1.55 -22.47
N LEU A 135 0.34 1.75 -21.45
CA LEU A 135 0.42 0.87 -20.29
C LEU A 135 -0.30 1.46 -19.08
N THR A 136 -1.33 0.75 -18.59
CA THR A 136 -1.89 1.02 -17.27
C THR A 136 -0.90 0.55 -16.20
N PRO A 137 -0.99 1.05 -14.95
CA PRO A 137 -0.14 0.58 -13.86
C PRO A 137 -0.17 -0.95 -13.67
N LEU A 138 -1.34 -1.56 -13.85
CA LEU A 138 -1.51 -3.00 -13.81
C LEU A 138 -0.74 -3.71 -14.94
N LYS A 139 -0.88 -3.24 -16.19
CA LYS A 139 -0.12 -3.80 -17.33
C LYS A 139 1.39 -3.65 -17.15
N LEU A 140 1.85 -2.53 -16.58
CA LEU A 140 3.27 -2.29 -16.31
C LEU A 140 3.83 -3.28 -15.28
N ILE A 141 3.12 -3.47 -14.16
CA ILE A 141 3.52 -4.45 -13.14
C ILE A 141 3.52 -5.86 -13.74
N ASP A 142 2.47 -6.23 -14.46
CA ASP A 142 2.38 -7.57 -15.04
C ASP A 142 3.51 -7.83 -16.02
N ALA A 143 3.84 -6.87 -16.91
CA ALA A 143 4.98 -6.98 -17.81
C ALA A 143 6.31 -7.12 -17.04
N TRP A 144 6.51 -6.33 -15.98
CA TRP A 144 7.70 -6.38 -15.12
C TRP A 144 7.81 -7.70 -14.33
N MET A 145 6.68 -8.31 -13.99
CA MET A 145 6.60 -9.63 -13.38
C MET A 145 6.75 -10.80 -14.39
N GLY A 146 6.98 -10.51 -15.67
CA GLY A 146 7.00 -11.53 -16.73
C GLY A 146 5.63 -12.17 -17.01
N LYS A 147 4.54 -11.51 -16.62
CA LYS A 147 3.14 -11.91 -16.80
C LYS A 147 2.45 -11.02 -17.85
N GLY A 148 1.13 -11.08 -17.94
CA GLY A 148 0.35 -10.27 -18.88
C GLY A 148 0.61 -10.59 -20.35
N VAL A 149 0.37 -9.62 -21.23
CA VAL A 149 0.50 -9.80 -22.68
C VAL A 149 1.98 -9.94 -23.07
N ALA A 150 2.32 -11.05 -23.73
CA ALA A 150 3.72 -11.38 -24.07
C ALA A 150 4.44 -10.30 -24.89
N LYS A 151 3.75 -9.65 -25.84
CA LYS A 151 4.33 -8.59 -26.70
C LYS A 151 4.82 -7.36 -25.92
N LEU A 152 4.31 -7.13 -24.72
CA LEU A 152 4.66 -5.99 -23.86
C LEU A 152 5.86 -6.28 -22.94
N ARG A 153 6.34 -7.54 -22.92
CA ARG A 153 7.51 -7.94 -22.14
C ARG A 153 8.78 -7.60 -22.93
N VAL A 154 9.87 -7.33 -22.20
CA VAL A 154 11.20 -7.08 -22.76
C VAL A 154 12.11 -8.22 -22.33
N SER A 155 12.77 -8.87 -23.28
CA SER A 155 13.63 -10.06 -23.06
C SER A 155 14.72 -9.80 -22.02
N ASP A 156 15.28 -8.60 -22.02
CA ASP A 156 16.45 -8.23 -21.22
C ASP A 156 16.07 -7.75 -19.82
N VAL A 157 14.77 -7.72 -19.50
CA VAL A 157 14.27 -7.31 -18.19
C VAL A 157 13.95 -8.55 -17.37
N VAL A 158 14.74 -8.77 -16.31
CA VAL A 158 14.56 -9.89 -15.39
C VAL A 158 13.50 -9.53 -14.36
N SER A 159 12.53 -10.43 -14.18
CA SER A 159 11.50 -10.23 -13.16
C SER A 159 12.09 -10.22 -11.74
N PRO A 160 11.87 -9.17 -10.93
CA PRO A 160 12.38 -9.14 -9.57
C PRO A 160 11.69 -10.19 -8.69
N LYS A 161 12.48 -10.89 -7.87
CA LYS A 161 11.99 -11.86 -6.87
C LYS A 161 11.51 -11.16 -5.60
N LEU A 162 10.57 -10.23 -5.73
CA LEU A 162 9.95 -9.50 -4.64
C LEU A 162 8.43 -9.73 -4.63
N PRO A 163 7.76 -9.67 -3.47
CA PRO A 163 6.31 -9.74 -3.43
C PRO A 163 5.70 -8.52 -4.13
N ARG A 164 4.45 -8.68 -4.61
CA ARG A 164 3.79 -7.68 -5.45
C ARG A 164 3.66 -6.32 -4.76
N ASP A 165 3.41 -6.30 -3.45
CA ASP A 165 3.27 -5.06 -2.68
C ASP A 165 4.58 -4.25 -2.64
N GLU A 166 5.74 -4.91 -2.61
CA GLU A 166 7.04 -4.25 -2.71
C GLU A 166 7.29 -3.68 -4.11
N LEU A 167 6.85 -4.38 -5.17
CA LEU A 167 6.92 -3.86 -6.55
C LEU A 167 6.03 -2.62 -6.72
N GLU A 168 4.81 -2.66 -6.17
CA GLU A 168 3.89 -1.54 -6.15
C GLU A 168 4.50 -0.33 -5.43
N LYS A 169 5.08 -0.51 -4.23
CA LYS A 169 5.80 0.55 -3.50
C LYS A 169 6.96 1.16 -4.30
N ILE A 170 7.73 0.33 -5.03
CA ILE A 170 8.83 0.80 -5.88
C ILE A 170 8.30 1.69 -7.02
N ILE A 171 7.21 1.29 -7.68
CA ILE A 171 6.59 2.10 -8.73
C ILE A 171 6.06 3.42 -8.15
N VAL A 172 5.37 3.36 -7.01
CA VAL A 172 4.90 4.58 -6.32
C VAL A 172 6.07 5.51 -6.00
N HIS A 173 7.18 4.97 -5.51
CA HIS A 173 8.37 5.76 -5.24
C HIS A 173 8.87 6.49 -6.51
N PHE A 174 8.90 5.83 -7.66
CA PHE A 174 9.30 6.46 -8.93
C PHE A 174 8.31 7.50 -9.44
N ILE A 175 7.01 7.33 -9.19
CA ILE A 175 5.97 8.33 -9.50
C ILE A 175 6.18 9.57 -8.61
N LEU A 176 6.29 9.38 -7.29
CA LEU A 176 6.51 10.48 -6.34
C LEU A 176 7.80 11.25 -6.64
N GLN A 177 8.86 10.56 -7.06
CA GLN A 177 10.14 11.16 -7.43
C GLN A 177 10.16 11.74 -8.86
N GLN A 178 9.09 11.58 -9.65
CA GLN A 178 8.95 12.07 -11.03
C GLN A 178 9.88 11.39 -12.06
N TYR A 179 10.34 10.17 -11.79
CA TYR A 179 10.96 9.31 -12.82
C TYR A 179 9.90 8.67 -13.71
N LEU A 180 8.73 8.42 -13.15
CA LEU A 180 7.51 8.05 -13.86
C LEU A 180 6.49 9.16 -13.70
N LYS A 181 5.55 9.28 -14.63
CA LYS A 181 4.42 10.20 -14.55
C LYS A 181 3.14 9.53 -15.04
N GLU A 182 2.01 10.05 -14.58
CA GLU A 182 0.71 9.67 -15.11
C GLU A 182 0.41 10.38 -16.44
N ASP A 183 -0.33 9.72 -17.31
CA ASP A 183 -0.86 10.22 -18.58
C ASP A 183 -2.34 9.88 -18.66
N PHE A 184 -3.19 10.90 -18.69
CA PHE A 184 -4.62 10.71 -18.65
C PHE A 184 -5.21 10.60 -20.05
N SER A 185 -6.19 9.71 -20.19
CA SER A 185 -7.00 9.60 -21.41
C SER A 185 -8.47 9.74 -21.05
N PHE A 186 -9.12 10.72 -21.66
CA PHE A 186 -10.56 10.91 -21.54
C PHE A 186 -11.27 10.01 -22.55
N THR A 187 -12.12 9.14 -22.04
CA THR A 187 -13.04 8.33 -22.85
C THR A 187 -14.46 8.83 -22.64
N ALA A 188 -15.43 8.31 -23.38
CA ALA A 188 -16.83 8.74 -23.28
C ALA A 188 -17.42 8.65 -21.86
N TYR A 189 -16.92 7.74 -21.02
CA TYR A 189 -17.51 7.44 -19.70
C TYR A 189 -16.52 7.48 -18.53
N ALA A 190 -15.22 7.59 -18.80
CA ALA A 190 -14.20 7.54 -17.76
C ALA A 190 -12.91 8.23 -18.17
N THR A 191 -12.21 8.76 -17.18
CA THR A 191 -10.80 9.14 -17.30
C THR A 191 -9.95 7.97 -16.85
N ILE A 192 -9.01 7.55 -17.71
CA ILE A 192 -8.09 6.43 -17.43
C ILE A 192 -6.69 6.99 -17.21
N SER A 193 -6.00 6.49 -16.18
CA SER A 193 -4.58 6.79 -15.94
C SER A 193 -3.67 5.72 -16.55
N TYR A 194 -2.71 6.17 -17.35
CA TYR A 194 -1.59 5.39 -17.88
C TYR A 194 -0.29 5.87 -17.25
N LEU A 195 0.76 5.05 -17.30
CA LEU A 195 2.10 5.47 -16.88
C LEU A 195 2.99 5.74 -18.09
N LYS A 196 3.77 6.82 -18.00
CA LYS A 196 4.78 7.22 -18.97
C LYS A 196 6.09 7.57 -18.27
N ILE A 197 7.13 7.72 -19.07
CA ILE A 197 8.44 8.21 -18.64
C ILE A 197 8.27 9.63 -18.10
N GLY A 198 8.72 9.84 -16.85
CA GLY A 198 8.63 11.11 -16.14
C GLY A 198 9.75 12.08 -16.47
N PRO A 199 9.64 13.35 -16.04
CA PRO A 199 10.61 14.40 -16.37
C PRO A 199 12.02 14.12 -15.83
N LYS A 200 12.18 13.44 -14.69
CA LYS A 200 13.50 13.13 -14.11
C LYS A 200 14.18 11.89 -14.71
N ALA A 201 13.53 11.19 -15.64
CA ALA A 201 14.10 9.99 -16.26
C ALA A 201 15.40 10.26 -17.04
N HIS A 202 15.59 11.47 -17.58
CA HIS A 202 16.80 11.85 -18.30
C HIS A 202 18.07 11.79 -17.43
N LEU A 203 17.93 11.91 -16.10
CA LEU A 203 19.05 11.80 -15.16
C LEU A 203 19.70 10.41 -15.19
N LEU A 204 18.95 9.38 -15.58
CA LEU A 204 19.47 8.02 -15.74
C LEU A 204 20.38 7.87 -16.97
N ASN A 205 20.50 8.88 -17.84
CA ASN A 205 21.52 8.87 -18.88
C ASN A 205 22.93 8.92 -18.28
N ASN A 206 23.08 9.48 -17.08
CA ASN A 206 24.30 9.35 -16.30
C ASN A 206 24.33 7.96 -15.61
N GLU A 207 25.40 7.21 -15.82
CA GLU A 207 25.60 5.89 -15.19
C GLU A 207 25.82 6.00 -13.68
N GLU A 208 26.35 7.13 -13.19
CA GLU A 208 26.59 7.37 -11.76
C GLU A 208 25.32 7.79 -11.00
N HIS A 209 24.21 8.04 -11.69
CA HIS A 209 22.97 8.47 -11.05
C HIS A 209 22.32 7.33 -10.26
N ILE A 210 22.18 7.51 -8.94
CA ILE A 210 21.66 6.50 -8.03
C ILE A 210 20.31 6.93 -7.44
N ILE A 211 19.31 6.06 -7.56
CA ILE A 211 18.01 6.18 -6.90
C ILE A 211 17.99 5.27 -5.68
N THR A 212 17.71 5.84 -4.51
CA THR A 212 17.63 5.09 -3.24
C THR A 212 16.24 5.16 -2.63
N MET A 213 15.79 4.04 -2.08
CA MET A 213 14.53 3.93 -1.34
C MET A 213 14.82 3.39 0.07
N LYS A 214 14.17 3.96 1.09
CA LYS A 214 14.27 3.42 2.46
C LYS A 214 13.42 2.17 2.55
N VAL A 215 14.03 1.06 2.96
CA VAL A 215 13.36 -0.22 3.21
C VAL A 215 13.60 -0.66 4.65
N LYS A 216 12.73 -1.53 5.17
CA LYS A 216 12.95 -2.15 6.47
C LYS A 216 14.14 -3.09 6.37
N LYS A 217 15.07 -3.01 7.32
CA LYS A 217 16.17 -3.96 7.40
C LYS A 217 15.61 -5.34 7.76
N SER A 218 15.96 -6.36 6.98
CA SER A 218 15.59 -7.73 7.32
C SER A 218 16.38 -8.14 8.56
N THR A 219 15.71 -8.29 9.69
CA THR A 219 16.26 -9.00 10.85
C THR A 219 16.36 -10.48 10.47
N LYS A 220 17.45 -10.88 9.81
CA LYS A 220 17.96 -12.25 9.95
C LYS A 220 18.57 -12.35 11.35
N GLY A 221 17.71 -12.53 12.35
CA GLY A 221 18.09 -12.59 13.76
C GLY A 221 17.25 -13.63 14.47
N PHE A 222 17.93 -14.68 14.92
CA PHE A 222 17.48 -15.71 15.84
C PHE A 222 16.44 -15.17 16.85
N PHE A 223 15.25 -15.76 16.87
CA PHE A 223 14.44 -15.77 18.08
C PHE A 223 15.18 -16.64 19.10
N LYS A 224 16.11 -16.06 19.86
CA LYS A 224 16.45 -16.61 21.17
C LYS A 224 15.35 -16.12 22.10
N VAL A 225 14.36 -16.98 22.32
CA VAL A 225 13.42 -16.77 23.42
C VAL A 225 14.24 -16.96 24.69
N GLU A 226 14.70 -15.87 25.29
CA GLU A 226 15.09 -15.89 26.69
C GLU A 226 13.81 -15.95 27.51
N LEU A 227 13.53 -17.14 28.04
CA LEU A 227 12.52 -17.34 29.07
C LEU A 227 12.89 -16.48 30.29
N PRO A 228 11.93 -15.75 30.90
CA PRO A 228 12.18 -15.02 32.13
C PRO A 228 12.66 -15.98 33.21
N GLN A 229 13.74 -15.61 33.91
CA GLN A 229 14.14 -16.29 35.14
C GLN A 229 13.05 -16.09 36.20
N VAL A 230 12.26 -17.13 36.46
CA VAL A 230 11.33 -17.16 37.58
C VAL A 230 12.13 -17.50 38.83
N SER A 231 12.09 -16.60 39.80
CA SER A 231 12.62 -16.78 41.15
C SER A 231 11.98 -17.98 41.82
N ASN A 232 12.82 -18.92 42.29
CA ASN A 232 12.41 -20.07 43.09
C ASN A 232 11.68 -19.62 44.37
N SER A 233 10.42 -20.03 44.51
CA SER A 233 9.82 -20.30 45.82
C SER A 233 9.13 -21.66 45.78
N GLU A 234 9.36 -22.43 46.84
CA GLU A 234 9.07 -23.86 46.98
C GLU A 234 7.57 -24.12 47.22
N ALA A 235 6.72 -24.02 46.19
CA ALA A 235 5.37 -24.57 46.27
C ALA A 235 4.72 -24.64 44.89
N GLU A 236 5.07 -25.65 44.07
CA GLU A 236 4.16 -26.28 43.09
C GLU A 236 4.85 -27.43 42.32
N ARG A 237 5.48 -28.35 43.06
CA ARG A 237 6.12 -29.56 42.53
C ARG A 237 5.12 -30.71 42.23
N LYS A 238 3.89 -30.40 41.81
CA LYS A 238 2.82 -31.41 41.67
C LYS A 238 1.91 -31.32 40.43
N MET A 239 2.28 -30.55 39.39
CA MET A 239 1.46 -30.51 38.16
C MET A 239 2.24 -30.66 36.85
N GLU A 240 3.44 -31.25 36.87
CA GLU A 240 4.29 -31.45 35.68
C GLU A 240 4.35 -32.89 35.13
N GLU A 241 3.64 -33.86 35.71
CA GLU A 241 3.62 -35.25 35.20
C GLU A 241 2.47 -35.57 34.22
N LYS A 242 1.71 -34.58 33.74
CA LYS A 242 0.55 -34.83 32.85
C LYS A 242 0.54 -34.16 31.48
N TYR A 243 1.55 -33.34 31.14
CA TYR A 243 1.57 -32.61 29.86
C TYR A 243 2.76 -32.91 28.95
N SER A 244 3.58 -33.92 29.28
CA SER A 244 4.69 -34.38 28.41
C SER A 244 4.34 -35.52 27.44
N ALA A 245 3.05 -35.86 27.32
CA ALA A 245 2.57 -36.89 26.39
C ALA A 245 1.42 -36.34 25.54
N ASN A 246 1.74 -35.49 24.55
CA ASN A 246 0.93 -35.30 23.33
C ASN A 246 1.56 -34.38 22.26
N PHE A 247 2.81 -33.94 22.41
CA PHE A 247 3.54 -33.22 21.36
C PHE A 247 4.52 -34.13 20.59
N GLN A 248 4.00 -35.24 20.09
CA GLN A 248 4.63 -36.02 19.01
C GLN A 248 3.50 -36.59 18.16
N ASN A 249 2.89 -35.72 17.35
CA ASN A 249 2.10 -36.01 16.14
C ASN A 249 1.20 -34.80 15.87
N ILE A 250 1.67 -33.85 15.04
CA ILE A 250 0.93 -33.06 14.04
C ILE A 250 2.01 -32.16 13.41
N ASP A 251 2.91 -32.80 12.68
CA ASP A 251 3.58 -32.19 11.54
C ASP A 251 3.29 -33.16 10.39
N VAL A 252 2.94 -32.65 9.21
CA VAL A 252 2.35 -33.38 8.06
C VAL A 252 0.82 -33.56 8.12
N LYS A 253 0.05 -32.46 8.10
CA LYS A 253 -1.25 -32.32 7.40
C LYS A 253 -1.86 -30.94 7.68
N MET A 254 -1.48 -29.92 6.92
CA MET A 254 -2.28 -28.74 6.57
C MET A 254 -1.54 -27.90 5.51
N CYS A 255 -1.03 -28.57 4.48
CA CYS A 255 -0.67 -27.96 3.21
C CYS A 255 -1.38 -28.77 2.12
N GLY A 256 -2.67 -28.48 1.94
CA GLY A 256 -3.54 -29.21 1.02
C GLY A 256 -4.98 -29.23 1.48
N ASN A 257 -5.68 -28.08 1.38
CA ASN A 257 -7.12 -27.96 1.08
C ASN A 257 -7.62 -26.54 1.39
N MET A 258 -7.27 -25.57 0.54
CA MET A 258 -8.06 -24.34 0.36
C MET A 258 -8.01 -23.96 -1.13
N LEU A 259 -8.52 -24.87 -1.96
CA LEU A 259 -8.72 -24.68 -3.41
C LEU A 259 -9.91 -25.54 -3.85
N LYS A 260 -11.10 -25.28 -3.31
CA LYS A 260 -12.37 -25.68 -3.93
C LYS A 260 -13.41 -24.57 -3.71
N ARG A 261 -13.68 -23.85 -4.79
CA ARG A 261 -14.86 -22.99 -4.95
C ARG A 261 -16.11 -23.87 -4.93
N PRO A 262 -17.19 -23.53 -4.22
CA PRO A 262 -18.49 -24.11 -4.50
C PRO A 262 -19.01 -23.50 -5.81
N HIS A 263 -19.30 -24.37 -6.77
CA HIS A 263 -20.17 -24.07 -7.91
C HIS A 263 -21.52 -23.60 -7.36
N SER A 264 -21.96 -22.38 -7.71
CA SER A 264 -23.37 -22.00 -7.57
C SER A 264 -24.11 -22.50 -8.79
N GLU A 265 -25.01 -23.45 -8.54
CA GLU A 265 -25.97 -23.99 -9.49
C GLU A 265 -26.90 -22.91 -10.03
N THR A 266 -27.29 -23.12 -11.28
CA THR A 266 -28.17 -22.32 -12.11
C THR A 266 -29.61 -22.32 -11.60
N THR A 267 -30.00 -21.30 -10.84
CA THR A 267 -31.42 -20.99 -10.64
C THR A 267 -31.98 -20.27 -11.87
N LYS A 268 -32.81 -20.99 -12.63
CA LYS A 268 -33.60 -20.50 -13.76
C LYS A 268 -34.44 -19.27 -13.36
N ALA A 269 -34.22 -18.16 -14.06
CA ALA A 269 -35.08 -16.98 -14.01
C ALA A 269 -36.47 -17.31 -14.61
N LYS A 270 -37.53 -17.21 -13.78
CA LYS A 270 -38.92 -17.14 -14.27
C LYS A 270 -39.17 -15.75 -14.84
N LYS A 271 -39.40 -15.68 -16.16
CA LYS A 271 -39.96 -14.50 -16.85
C LYS A 271 -41.28 -14.09 -16.18
N ARG A 272 -41.36 -12.84 -15.70
CA ARG A 272 -42.66 -12.17 -15.47
C ARG A 272 -43.18 -11.74 -16.83
N LYS A 273 -44.39 -12.20 -17.18
CA LYS A 273 -45.15 -11.69 -18.33
C LYS A 273 -45.65 -10.29 -17.97
N LEU A 274 -45.47 -9.34 -18.89
CA LEU A 274 -46.28 -8.13 -18.95
C LEU A 274 -47.67 -8.55 -19.41
N ASP A 275 -48.69 -8.28 -18.62
CA ASP A 275 -50.07 -8.27 -19.09
C ASP A 275 -50.39 -6.88 -19.64
N ASN A 276 -50.72 -6.85 -20.93
CA ASN A 276 -51.41 -5.76 -21.59
C ASN A 276 -52.92 -6.03 -21.50
N SER A 277 -53.67 -5.11 -20.90
CA SER A 277 -55.11 -4.88 -21.06
C SER A 277 -55.28 -3.37 -20.79
N VAL A 278 -55.54 -2.49 -21.77
CA VAL A 278 -56.80 -2.32 -22.51
C VAL A 278 -58.00 -2.51 -21.58
N ASP A 279 -58.32 -1.45 -20.82
CA ASP A 279 -59.46 -0.56 -21.05
C ASP A 279 -59.22 0.80 -20.36
#